data_AF-A0AAU8LU25-F1
#
_entry.id   AF-A0AAU8LU25-F1
#
_cell.length_a   1.000
_cell.length_b   1.000
_cell.length_c   1.000
_cell.angle_alpha   90.00
_cell.angle_beta   90.00
_cell.angle_gamma   90.00
#
_symmetry.space_group_name_H-M   'P 1'
#
loop_
_entity.id
_entity.type
_entity.pdbx_description
1 polymer ?
#
loop_
_entity_poly.entity_id
_entity_poly.type
_entity_poly.pdbx_seq_one_letter_code
_entity_poly.pdbx_strand_id
1 'polypeptide(L)'
;MKKVCLVKGGNFVLGIEDRYILSRQQGLLPREVAGNGEPFFHLGSLLARNRCDRPEPGSVFLRLHTKKQTFFLLVDQIIDEIDLPEQTTRLPPPSPDLATQLFPQVAICMNLVVLLLDPTQVMQVAQKLGQGIGMLAAEHCLQDEKQAQIKQVKGGRKAGPPVFKKQIRRDKKRPKSVNEETFKRVMAWTIAQFKQGKVSPEDLAADRLPPGLIQQEGLSDTVIQYLIDQISLRCQESITPSRPGERHGG
;
A
#
# COMPACT_ATOMS: atom_id res chain seq x y z
N MET A 1 -10.45 -17.61 8.94
CA MET A 1 -10.10 -16.15 9.01
C MET A 1 -8.61 -15.97 8.79
N LYS A 2 -8.21 -14.93 8.02
CA LYS A 2 -6.80 -14.66 7.72
C LYS A 2 -6.32 -13.43 8.49
N LYS A 3 -5.24 -13.55 9.25
CA LYS A 3 -4.57 -12.38 9.86
C LYS A 3 -3.74 -11.66 8.82
N VAL A 4 -3.94 -10.35 8.70
CA VAL A 4 -3.26 -9.49 7.74
C VAL A 4 -2.69 -8.28 8.44
N CYS A 5 -1.40 -8.04 8.20
CA CYS A 5 -0.70 -6.82 8.59
C CYS A 5 -0.95 -5.75 7.52
N LEU A 6 -1.57 -4.65 7.92
CA LEU A 6 -1.75 -3.48 7.07
C LEU A 6 -0.50 -2.60 7.11
N VAL A 7 0.03 -2.29 5.94
CA VAL A 7 1.26 -1.51 5.79
C VAL A 7 1.07 -0.40 4.77
N LYS A 8 1.87 0.66 4.90
CA LYS A 8 1.99 1.72 3.92
C LYS A 8 3.23 1.48 3.06
N GLY A 9 3.06 1.58 1.73
CA GLY A 9 4.16 1.59 0.77
C GLY A 9 3.91 2.65 -0.30
N GLY A 10 4.66 3.74 -0.25
CA GLY A 10 4.39 4.95 -1.01
C GLY A 10 2.99 5.50 -0.70
N ASN A 11 2.19 5.69 -1.74
CA ASN A 11 0.83 6.23 -1.62
C ASN A 11 -0.24 5.15 -1.37
N PHE A 12 0.16 3.90 -1.17
CA PHE A 12 -0.77 2.76 -1.10
C PHE A 12 -0.84 2.15 0.30
N VAL A 13 -2.04 1.69 0.65
CA VAL A 13 -2.29 0.82 1.81
C VAL A 13 -2.40 -0.62 1.32
N LEU A 14 -1.57 -1.48 1.89
CA LEU A 14 -1.35 -2.84 1.42
C LEU A 14 -1.55 -3.81 2.57
N GLY A 15 -2.02 -5.02 2.26
CA GLY A 15 -2.19 -6.09 3.23
C GLY A 15 -1.20 -7.21 2.97
N ILE A 16 -0.48 -7.64 4.00
CA ILE A 16 0.41 -8.80 3.95
C ILE A 16 -0.11 -9.84 4.93
N GLU A 17 -0.38 -11.06 4.47
CA GLU A 17 -0.80 -12.13 5.38
C GLU A 17 0.30 -12.42 6.40
N ASP A 18 -0.06 -12.41 7.69
CA ASP A 18 0.89 -12.47 8.81
C ASP A 18 1.74 -13.75 8.81
N ARG A 19 1.21 -14.84 8.26
CA ARG A 19 1.93 -16.11 8.09
C ARG A 19 3.21 -16.01 7.27
N TYR A 20 3.36 -14.97 6.43
CA TYR A 20 4.56 -14.75 5.66
C TYR A 20 5.59 -13.89 6.40
N ILE A 21 5.22 -13.23 7.51
CA ILE A 21 6.08 -12.31 8.25
C ILE A 21 6.81 -13.08 9.37
N LEU A 22 8.13 -13.21 9.26
CA LEU A 22 8.96 -13.81 10.31
C LEU A 22 9.31 -12.82 11.41
N SER A 23 9.65 -11.58 11.03
CA SER A 23 10.04 -10.55 11.99
C SER A 23 9.81 -9.14 11.44
N ARG A 24 9.76 -8.18 12.37
CA ARG A 24 9.55 -6.75 12.12
C ARG A 24 10.67 -5.99 12.83
N GLN A 25 11.37 -5.12 12.11
CA GLN A 25 12.46 -4.31 12.67
C GLN A 25 12.29 -2.85 12.25
N GLN A 26 12.21 -1.94 13.22
CA GLN A 26 12.13 -0.50 12.96
C GLN A 26 13.52 0.10 12.79
N GLY A 27 13.65 1.07 11.90
CA GLY A 27 14.90 1.79 11.72
C GLY A 27 15.84 1.05 10.78
N LEU A 28 17.10 0.87 11.18
CA LEU A 28 18.16 0.28 10.34
C LEU A 28 18.40 -1.19 10.71
N LEU A 29 18.84 -1.98 9.73
CA LEU A 29 19.14 -3.40 9.95
C LEU A 29 20.53 -3.59 10.58
N PRO A 30 20.68 -4.54 11.52
CA PRO A 30 21.99 -4.97 11.99
C PRO A 30 22.85 -5.50 10.83
N ARG A 31 24.14 -5.16 10.80
CA ARG A 31 25.09 -5.61 9.75
C ARG A 31 25.12 -7.13 9.58
N GLU A 32 24.97 -7.86 10.67
CA GLU A 32 24.90 -9.34 10.71
C GLU A 32 23.72 -9.90 9.91
N VAL A 33 22.61 -9.16 9.85
CA VAL A 33 21.39 -9.55 9.14
C VAL A 33 21.49 -9.19 7.66
N ALA A 34 22.12 -8.06 7.35
CA ALA A 34 22.35 -7.60 5.97
C ALA A 34 23.42 -8.41 5.22
N GLY A 35 24.36 -9.04 5.93
CA GLY A 35 25.45 -9.82 5.35
C GLY A 35 25.06 -11.22 4.84
N ASN A 36 23.85 -11.71 5.11
CA ASN A 36 23.43 -13.08 4.78
C ASN A 36 22.98 -13.29 3.32
N GLY A 37 23.17 -12.31 2.44
CA GLY A 37 22.81 -12.42 1.02
C GLY A 37 21.30 -12.44 0.74
N GLU A 38 20.46 -12.19 1.75
CA GLU A 38 19.01 -12.05 1.55
C GLU A 38 18.73 -10.75 0.77
N PRO A 39 17.88 -10.77 -0.27
CA PRO A 39 17.60 -9.57 -1.05
C PRO A 39 16.71 -8.59 -0.28
N PHE A 40 16.95 -7.30 -0.49
CA PHE A 40 16.18 -6.20 0.08
C PHE A 40 15.33 -5.55 -0.98
N PHE A 41 14.04 -5.41 -0.71
CA PHE A 41 13.11 -4.71 -1.56
C PHE A 41 12.46 -3.55 -0.81
N HIS A 42 12.34 -2.40 -1.46
CA HIS A 42 11.56 -1.28 -0.97
C HIS A 42 10.20 -1.24 -1.67
N LEU A 43 9.13 -1.43 -0.89
CA LEU A 43 7.78 -1.58 -1.43
C LEU A 43 7.28 -0.32 -2.13
N GLY A 44 7.49 0.85 -1.53
CA GLY A 44 7.12 2.13 -2.15
C GLY A 44 7.82 2.34 -3.49
N SER A 45 9.12 2.02 -3.57
CA SER A 45 9.89 2.15 -4.81
C SER A 45 9.51 1.13 -5.88
N LEU A 46 9.21 -0.09 -5.47
CA LEU A 46 8.72 -1.13 -6.37
C LEU A 46 7.41 -0.70 -7.04
N LEU A 47 6.51 -0.07 -6.28
CA LEU A 47 5.24 0.45 -6.76
C LEU A 47 5.41 1.69 -7.65
N ALA A 48 6.29 2.62 -7.25
CA ALA A 48 6.60 3.81 -8.02
C ALA A 48 7.48 3.53 -9.26
N ARG A 49 7.95 2.29 -9.44
CA ARG A 49 8.89 1.87 -10.49
C ARG A 49 10.17 2.71 -10.52
N ASN A 50 10.68 3.04 -9.35
CA ASN A 50 11.91 3.81 -9.19
C ASN A 50 12.96 3.01 -8.39
N ARG A 51 14.19 3.53 -8.37
CA ARG A 51 15.22 3.03 -7.47
C ARG A 51 14.99 3.60 -6.07
N CYS A 52 15.32 2.81 -5.06
CA CYS A 52 15.34 3.29 -3.70
C CYS A 52 16.76 3.71 -3.33
N ASP A 53 17.00 5.02 -3.30
CA ASP A 53 18.31 5.53 -2.91
C ASP A 53 18.46 5.55 -1.38
N ARG A 54 17.41 5.90 -0.62
CA ARG A 54 17.43 5.85 0.84
C ARG A 54 16.06 5.51 1.43
N PRO A 55 15.98 4.69 2.49
CA PRO A 55 14.77 4.49 3.28
C PRO A 55 14.24 5.80 3.86
N GLU A 56 12.92 5.94 3.98
CA GLU A 56 12.35 7.02 4.77
C GLU A 56 12.62 6.81 6.28
N PRO A 57 12.82 7.89 7.07
CA PRO A 57 12.92 7.78 8.50
C PRO A 57 11.66 7.15 9.11
N GLY A 58 11.82 6.06 9.86
CA GLY A 58 10.69 5.35 10.46
C GLY A 58 10.16 4.17 9.63
N SER A 59 10.74 3.91 8.46
CA SER A 59 10.46 2.68 7.71
C SER A 59 10.72 1.43 8.56
N VAL A 60 9.98 0.37 8.22
CA VAL A 60 9.99 -0.91 8.91
C VAL A 60 10.47 -1.99 7.96
N PHE A 61 11.50 -2.71 8.36
CA PHE A 61 11.96 -3.91 7.68
C PHE A 61 11.10 -5.09 8.13
N LEU A 62 10.41 -5.70 7.17
CA LEU A 62 9.69 -6.95 7.33
C LEU A 62 10.54 -8.07 6.76
N ARG A 63 10.94 -9.05 7.57
CA ARG A 63 11.56 -10.27 7.06
C ARG A 63 10.46 -11.22 6.62
N LEU A 64 10.32 -11.44 5.33
CA LEU A 64 9.28 -12.28 4.75
C LEU A 64 9.85 -13.64 4.38
N HIS A 65 9.09 -14.70 4.67
CA HIS A 65 9.41 -16.06 4.27
C HIS A 65 8.34 -16.63 3.37
N THR A 66 8.78 -17.15 2.24
CA THR A 66 7.98 -17.90 1.28
C THR A 66 8.54 -19.31 1.18
N LYS A 67 7.78 -20.25 0.61
CA LYS A 67 8.25 -21.63 0.38
C LYS A 67 9.56 -21.72 -0.41
N LYS A 68 9.90 -20.68 -1.20
CA LYS A 68 11.08 -20.66 -2.08
C LYS A 68 12.27 -19.96 -1.44
N GLN A 69 12.03 -18.93 -0.62
CA GLN A 69 13.08 -18.03 -0.16
C GLN A 69 12.62 -17.12 0.97
N THR A 70 13.61 -16.54 1.64
CA THR A 70 13.47 -15.47 2.62
C THR A 70 14.05 -14.17 2.04
N PHE A 71 13.39 -13.05 2.29
CA PHE A 71 13.85 -11.73 1.85
C PHE A 71 13.35 -10.63 2.78
N PHE A 72 13.93 -9.44 2.67
CA PHE A 72 13.47 -8.27 3.41
C PHE A 72 12.62 -7.37 2.52
N LEU A 73 11.47 -6.97 3.06
CA LEU A 73 10.59 -5.97 2.48
C LEU A 73 10.56 -4.75 3.39
N LEU A 74 11.11 -3.65 2.91
CA LEU A 74 11.03 -2.35 3.56
C LEU A 74 9.69 -1.70 3.20
N VAL A 75 8.94 -1.33 4.23
CA VAL A 75 7.67 -0.60 4.14
C VAL A 75 7.79 0.72 4.90
N ASP A 76 7.02 1.73 4.50
CA ASP A 76 7.11 3.06 5.12
C ASP A 76 6.58 3.02 6.56
N GLN A 77 5.51 2.25 6.78
CA GLN A 77 4.85 2.18 8.08
C GLN A 77 4.00 0.92 8.22
N ILE A 78 3.90 0.39 9.44
CA ILE A 78 2.85 -0.56 9.83
C ILE A 78 1.66 0.23 10.38
N ILE A 79 0.48 0.01 9.83
CA ILE A 79 -0.75 0.73 10.16
C ILE A 79 -1.53 0.00 11.26
N ASP A 80 -1.87 -1.27 11.02
CA ASP A 80 -2.68 -2.09 11.94
C ASP A 80 -2.56 -3.58 11.62
N GLU A 81 -3.11 -4.44 12.49
CA GLU A 81 -3.29 -5.87 12.25
C GLU A 81 -4.78 -6.22 12.30
N ILE A 82 -5.28 -6.83 11.24
CA ILE A 82 -6.71 -7.11 11.09
C ILE A 82 -6.96 -8.57 10.73
N ASP A 83 -8.14 -9.05 11.12
CA ASP A 83 -8.67 -10.32 10.65
C ASP A 83 -9.53 -10.08 9.40
N LEU A 84 -9.10 -10.62 8.25
CA LEU A 84 -9.89 -10.63 7.03
C LEU A 84 -10.91 -11.78 7.05
N PRO A 85 -12.18 -11.51 6.67
CA PRO A 85 -13.14 -12.56 6.37
C PRO A 85 -12.65 -13.39 5.18
N GLU A 86 -13.02 -14.67 5.14
CA GLU A 86 -12.60 -15.59 4.06
C GLU A 86 -13.15 -15.20 2.68
N GLN A 87 -14.27 -14.47 2.65
CA GLN A 87 -14.82 -13.88 1.44
C GLN A 87 -14.30 -12.45 1.28
N THR A 88 -13.12 -12.32 0.68
CA THR A 88 -12.67 -11.04 0.11
C THR A 88 -13.26 -10.91 -1.28
N THR A 89 -14.02 -9.84 -1.54
CA THR A 89 -14.54 -9.52 -2.86
C THR A 89 -13.38 -9.42 -3.83
N ARG A 90 -13.32 -10.28 -4.86
CA ARG A 90 -12.33 -10.13 -5.94
C ARG A 90 -12.71 -8.91 -6.77
N LEU A 91 -12.26 -7.73 -6.35
CA LEU A 91 -12.30 -6.57 -7.23
C LEU A 91 -11.30 -6.82 -8.38
N PRO A 92 -11.60 -6.37 -9.60
CA PRO A 92 -10.68 -6.51 -10.72
C PRO A 92 -9.32 -5.92 -10.35
N PRO A 93 -8.22 -6.58 -10.75
CA PRO A 93 -6.89 -6.15 -10.35
C PRO A 93 -6.64 -4.72 -10.81
N PRO A 94 -5.93 -3.90 -10.02
CA PRO A 94 -5.48 -2.63 -10.53
C PRO A 94 -4.45 -2.90 -11.65
N SER A 95 -4.80 -2.67 -12.92
CA SER A 95 -3.82 -2.66 -14.04
C SER A 95 -2.70 -1.68 -13.67
N PRO A 96 -1.41 -1.99 -13.92
CA PRO A 96 -0.80 -2.85 -14.98
C PRO A 96 -0.47 -4.33 -14.60
N ASP A 97 -0.11 -5.18 -15.58
CA ASP A 97 0.18 -6.64 -15.46
C ASP A 97 1.06 -7.07 -14.26
N LEU A 98 1.97 -6.19 -13.81
CA LEU A 98 2.84 -6.44 -12.67
C LEU A 98 2.13 -6.21 -11.33
N ALA A 99 1.17 -5.27 -11.27
CA ALA A 99 0.32 -5.07 -10.11
C ALA A 99 -0.68 -6.23 -9.95
N THR A 100 -1.15 -6.85 -11.04
CA THR A 100 -1.93 -8.09 -10.98
C THR A 100 -1.14 -9.26 -10.38
N GLN A 101 0.16 -9.34 -10.69
CA GLN A 101 1.05 -10.36 -10.11
C GLN A 101 1.33 -10.07 -8.64
N LEU A 102 1.65 -8.83 -8.28
CA LEU A 102 1.94 -8.47 -6.88
C LEU A 102 0.70 -8.48 -5.99
N PHE A 103 -0.46 -8.09 -6.52
CA PHE A 103 -1.69 -7.88 -5.76
C PHE A 103 -2.85 -8.66 -6.40
N PRO A 104 -2.86 -9.99 -6.30
CA PRO A 104 -3.88 -10.81 -6.93
C PRO A 104 -5.27 -10.63 -6.30
N GLN A 105 -5.35 -10.02 -5.11
CA GLN A 105 -6.58 -9.81 -4.38
C GLN A 105 -6.64 -8.38 -3.84
N VAL A 106 -7.84 -7.83 -3.78
CA VAL A 106 -8.14 -6.57 -3.13
C VAL A 106 -9.19 -6.83 -2.07
N ALA A 107 -9.04 -6.24 -0.89
CA ALA A 107 -10.01 -6.29 0.17
C ALA A 107 -10.45 -4.87 0.53
N ILE A 108 -11.70 -4.71 0.94
CA ILE A 108 -12.16 -3.46 1.54
C ILE A 108 -12.21 -3.68 3.05
N CYS A 109 -11.41 -2.94 3.81
CA CYS A 109 -11.33 -3.08 5.27
C CYS A 109 -11.30 -1.72 5.92
N MET A 110 -12.18 -1.49 6.89
CA MET A 110 -12.23 -0.22 7.63
C MET A 110 -12.35 1.01 6.71
N ASN A 111 -13.08 0.88 5.59
CA ASN A 111 -13.21 1.88 4.52
C ASN A 111 -11.93 2.19 3.74
N LEU A 112 -10.91 1.32 3.85
CA LEU A 112 -9.70 1.37 3.04
C LEU A 112 -9.76 0.28 1.98
N VAL A 113 -9.38 0.65 0.77
CA VAL A 113 -9.04 -0.33 -0.26
C VAL A 113 -7.64 -0.83 0.05
N VAL A 114 -7.55 -2.12 0.35
CA VAL A 114 -6.31 -2.80 0.73
C VAL A 114 -5.94 -3.74 -0.39
N LEU A 115 -4.81 -3.47 -1.05
CA LEU A 115 -4.26 -4.41 -2.03
C LEU A 115 -3.51 -5.51 -1.27
N LEU A 116 -3.92 -6.76 -1.44
CA LEU A 116 -3.29 -7.88 -0.75
C LEU A 116 -2.06 -8.32 -1.53
N LEU A 117 -0.88 -8.04 -0.96
CA LEU A 117 0.40 -8.42 -1.52
C LEU A 117 0.55 -9.94 -1.49
N ASP A 118 0.99 -10.52 -2.61
CA ASP A 118 1.53 -11.88 -2.68
C ASP A 118 3.06 -11.83 -2.56
N PRO A 119 3.64 -12.19 -1.39
CA PRO A 119 5.09 -12.15 -1.19
C PRO A 119 5.85 -13.08 -2.12
N THR A 120 5.20 -14.10 -2.70
CA THR A 120 5.85 -15.05 -3.61
C THR A 120 6.19 -14.45 -4.98
N GLN A 121 5.56 -13.32 -5.33
CA GLN A 121 5.72 -12.67 -6.62
C GLN A 121 6.67 -11.47 -6.57
N VAL A 122 6.99 -10.95 -5.38
CA VAL A 122 7.81 -9.74 -5.18
C VAL A 122 9.13 -9.80 -5.95
N MET A 123 9.89 -10.88 -5.78
CA MET A 123 11.18 -11.01 -6.44
C MET A 123 11.05 -11.15 -7.96
N GLN A 124 10.08 -11.92 -8.45
CA GLN A 124 9.88 -12.10 -9.89
C GLN A 124 9.49 -10.78 -10.56
N VAL A 125 8.65 -9.98 -9.90
CA VAL A 125 8.24 -8.67 -10.38
C VAL A 125 9.41 -7.68 -10.36
N ALA A 126 10.21 -7.66 -9.30
CA ALA A 126 11.42 -6.83 -9.24
C ALA A 126 12.42 -7.19 -10.36
N GLN A 127 12.62 -8.49 -10.63
CA GLN A 127 13.46 -8.96 -11.73
C GLN A 127 12.92 -8.55 -13.11
N LYS A 128 11.61 -8.67 -13.33
CA LYS A 128 10.95 -8.25 -14.58
C LYS A 128 11.03 -6.75 -14.83
N LEU A 129 10.95 -5.95 -13.77
CA LEU A 129 11.13 -4.50 -13.84
C LEU A 129 12.57 -4.13 -14.23
N GLY A 130 13.55 -4.94 -13.79
CA GLY A 130 14.95 -4.77 -14.17
C GLY A 130 15.60 -3.53 -13.55
N GLN A 131 16.85 -3.27 -13.94
CA GLN A 131 17.61 -2.06 -13.58
C GLN A 131 17.68 -1.72 -12.07
N GLY A 132 17.49 -2.70 -11.18
CA GLY A 132 17.48 -2.48 -9.73
C GLY A 132 16.24 -1.76 -9.20
N ILE A 133 15.15 -1.72 -9.96
CA ILE A 133 13.89 -1.09 -9.52
C ILE A 133 13.36 -1.79 -8.27
N GLY A 134 13.00 -1.00 -7.25
CA GLY A 134 12.52 -1.49 -5.97
C GLY A 134 13.54 -2.31 -5.18
N MET A 135 14.76 -2.51 -5.68
CA MET A 135 15.84 -3.13 -4.92
C MET A 135 16.53 -2.09 -4.06
N LEU A 136 16.91 -2.49 -2.86
CA LEU A 136 17.68 -1.66 -1.95
C LEU A 136 19.06 -2.29 -1.76
N ALA A 137 20.11 -1.49 -1.95
CA ALA A 137 21.47 -1.96 -1.71
C ALA A 137 21.66 -2.17 -0.21
N ALA A 138 22.28 -3.28 0.19
CA ALA A 138 22.44 -3.64 1.60
C ALA A 138 23.15 -2.53 2.40
N GLU A 139 24.11 -1.85 1.77
CA GLU A 139 24.84 -0.68 2.26
C GLU A 139 23.95 0.48 2.71
N HIS A 140 22.77 0.66 2.11
CA HIS A 140 21.82 1.71 2.49
C HIS A 140 20.91 1.32 3.66
N CYS A 141 20.97 0.05 4.09
CA CYS A 141 20.19 -0.49 5.21
C CYS A 141 20.99 -0.56 6.52
N LEU A 142 22.30 -0.31 6.48
CA LEU A 142 23.21 -0.55 7.60
C LEU A 142 23.25 0.62 8.58
N GLN A 143 23.30 0.31 9.87
CA GLN A 143 23.85 1.25 10.85
C GLN A 143 25.37 1.36 10.68
N ASP A 144 25.84 2.59 10.52
CA ASP A 144 27.23 2.91 10.84
C ASP A 144 27.36 3.00 12.37
N GLU A 145 28.20 2.13 12.93
CA GLU A 145 28.47 2.03 14.37
C GLU A 145 28.95 3.35 15.02
N LYS A 146 29.32 4.35 14.20
CA LYS A 146 29.81 5.66 14.66
C LYS A 146 28.73 6.59 15.25
N GLN A 147 27.43 6.32 15.06
CA GLN A 147 26.38 7.21 15.62
C GLN A 147 25.77 6.74 16.94
N ALA A 148 26.09 5.54 17.43
CA ALA A 148 25.56 5.03 18.70
C ALA A 148 26.26 5.58 19.96
N GLN A 149 27.43 6.23 19.84
CA GLN A 149 28.24 6.65 20.98
C GLN A 149 28.10 8.13 21.42
N ILE A 150 27.34 8.97 20.72
CA ILE A 150 27.29 10.42 21.05
C ILE A 150 26.22 10.79 22.09
N LYS A 151 25.34 9.88 22.53
CA LYS A 151 24.28 10.18 23.52
C LYS A 151 24.42 9.52 24.90
N GLN A 152 25.63 9.16 25.33
CA GLN A 152 25.89 8.75 26.71
C GLN A 152 27.13 9.38 27.31
N VAL A 153 27.18 10.70 27.50
CA VAL A 153 27.82 11.26 28.71
C VAL A 153 27.19 12.62 29.04
N LYS A 154 26.41 12.67 30.12
CA LYS A 154 26.44 13.69 31.21
C LYS A 154 25.08 13.79 31.93
N GLY A 155 25.03 13.19 33.12
CA GLY A 155 24.50 13.87 34.31
C GLY A 155 23.05 13.58 34.74
N GLY A 156 22.93 12.91 35.89
CA GLY A 156 22.07 13.42 36.96
C GLY A 156 20.71 12.73 37.20
N ARG A 157 20.63 12.04 38.34
CA ARG A 157 19.42 11.56 39.03
C ARG A 157 18.23 12.54 38.95
N LYS A 158 17.05 12.06 38.53
CA LYS A 158 15.74 12.23 39.22
C LYS A 158 14.60 11.54 38.44
N ALA A 159 13.70 10.91 39.19
CA ALA A 159 12.38 10.37 38.87
C ALA A 159 11.95 10.37 37.38
N GLY A 160 11.85 9.17 36.80
CA GLY A 160 11.19 8.99 35.51
C GLY A 160 9.71 9.35 35.59
N PRO A 161 9.17 10.21 34.71
CA PRO A 161 7.73 10.41 34.60
C PRO A 161 7.11 9.19 33.92
N PRO A 162 5.81 8.91 34.16
CA PRO A 162 5.19 7.66 33.78
C PRO A 162 5.15 7.52 32.25
N VAL A 163 5.48 6.31 31.79
CA VAL A 163 5.25 5.84 30.43
C VAL A 163 3.76 6.04 30.12
N PHE A 164 3.43 7.06 29.32
CA PHE A 164 2.11 7.20 28.74
C PHE A 164 1.91 6.07 27.71
N LYS A 165 1.46 4.90 28.21
CA LYS A 165 0.69 3.96 27.42
C LYS A 165 -0.60 4.70 27.02
N LYS A 166 -0.59 5.41 25.89
CA LYS A 166 -1.84 5.77 25.21
C LYS A 166 -2.42 4.48 24.64
N GLN A 167 -3.04 3.70 25.52
CA GLN A 167 -4.02 2.70 25.16
C GLN A 167 -5.19 3.48 24.56
N ILE A 168 -5.18 3.60 23.23
CA ILE A 168 -6.30 4.19 22.50
C ILE A 168 -7.51 3.32 22.83
N ARG A 169 -8.43 3.91 23.60
CA ARG A 169 -9.71 3.30 23.96
C ARG A 169 -10.40 2.88 22.67
N ARG A 170 -10.58 1.57 22.50
CA ARG A 170 -11.33 0.95 21.40
C ARG A 170 -12.83 1.15 21.59
N ASP A 171 -13.27 2.40 21.52
CA ASP A 171 -14.68 2.79 21.45
C ASP A 171 -14.88 3.70 20.25
N LYS A 172 -14.68 3.15 19.05
CA LYS A 172 -15.22 3.73 17.83
C LYS A 172 -16.07 2.67 17.15
N LYS A 173 -17.39 2.86 17.21
CA LYS A 173 -18.36 2.11 16.40
C LYS A 173 -17.79 1.92 14.99
N ARG A 174 -17.74 0.68 14.53
CA ARG A 174 -17.22 0.30 13.21
C ARG A 174 -17.90 1.16 12.12
N PRO A 175 -17.14 1.87 11.26
CA PRO A 175 -17.70 2.48 10.07
C PRO A 175 -18.28 1.40 9.15
N LYS A 176 -19.48 1.64 8.59
CA LYS A 176 -20.15 0.71 7.67
C LYS A 176 -19.39 0.69 6.33
N SER A 177 -18.92 -0.47 5.89
CA SER A 177 -18.27 -0.68 4.59
C SER A 177 -19.21 -0.36 3.42
N VAL A 178 -18.72 0.24 2.33
CA VAL A 178 -19.50 0.42 1.08
C VAL A 178 -20.04 -0.92 0.61
N ASN A 179 -21.36 -1.04 0.48
CA ASN A 179 -22.01 -2.24 -0.02
C ASN A 179 -21.86 -2.34 -1.55
N GLU A 180 -21.99 -3.56 -2.06
CA GLU A 180 -21.81 -3.85 -3.49
C GLU A 180 -22.75 -3.04 -4.38
N GLU A 181 -23.97 -2.80 -3.92
CA GLU A 181 -24.97 -2.03 -4.65
C GLU A 181 -24.57 -0.56 -4.80
N THR A 182 -24.07 0.07 -3.73
CA THR A 182 -23.57 1.44 -3.75
C THR A 182 -22.37 1.56 -4.67
N PHE A 183 -21.44 0.59 -4.61
CA PHE A 183 -20.30 0.54 -5.52
C PHE A 183 -20.75 0.48 -6.99
N LYS A 184 -21.67 -0.43 -7.34
CA LYS A 184 -22.21 -0.56 -8.70
C LYS A 184 -22.87 0.72 -9.19
N ARG A 185 -23.63 1.40 -8.34
CA ARG A 185 -24.33 2.65 -8.68
C ARG A 185 -23.36 3.80 -8.90
N VAL A 186 -22.37 3.99 -8.01
CA VAL A 186 -21.32 5.02 -8.17
C VAL A 186 -20.49 4.76 -9.42
N MET A 187 -20.14 3.50 -9.68
CA MET A 187 -19.43 3.09 -10.90
C MET A 187 -20.23 3.38 -12.16
N ALA A 188 -21.49 2.96 -12.22
CA ALA A 188 -22.34 3.19 -13.39
C ALA A 188 -22.53 4.69 -13.67
N TRP A 189 -22.74 5.49 -12.62
CA TRP A 189 -22.87 6.94 -12.75
C TRP A 189 -21.58 7.58 -13.25
N THR A 190 -20.43 7.24 -12.68
CA THR A 190 -19.13 7.81 -13.07
C THR A 190 -18.83 7.51 -14.53
N ILE A 191 -19.04 6.26 -14.97
CA ILE A 191 -18.88 5.87 -16.38
C ILE A 191 -19.84 6.65 -17.29
N ALA A 192 -21.07 6.92 -16.84
CA ALA A 192 -22.02 7.71 -17.62
C ALA A 192 -21.58 9.17 -17.80
N GLN A 193 -20.97 9.80 -16.77
CA GLN A 193 -20.39 11.14 -16.90
C GLN A 193 -19.28 11.16 -17.96
N PHE A 194 -18.40 10.15 -17.94
CA PHE A 194 -17.36 9.99 -18.96
C PHE A 194 -17.91 9.84 -20.37
N LYS A 195 -18.97 9.04 -20.56
CA LYS A 195 -19.65 8.92 -21.87
C LYS A 195 -20.28 10.24 -22.35
N GLN A 196 -20.61 11.14 -21.43
CA GLN A 196 -21.13 12.48 -21.73
C GLN A 196 -20.02 13.53 -21.91
N GLY A 197 -18.73 13.15 -21.83
CA GLY A 197 -17.60 14.08 -21.93
C GLY A 197 -17.36 14.93 -20.69
N LYS A 198 -18.05 14.63 -19.58
CA LYS A 198 -17.95 15.33 -18.30
C LYS A 198 -16.88 14.65 -17.45
N VAL A 199 -15.64 15.10 -17.62
CA VAL A 199 -14.44 14.48 -17.04
C VAL A 199 -13.67 15.41 -16.11
N SER A 200 -14.19 16.62 -15.87
CA SER A 200 -13.55 17.57 -14.98
C SER A 200 -13.74 17.15 -13.51
N PRO A 201 -12.80 17.50 -12.60
CA PRO A 201 -12.97 17.27 -11.17
C PRO A 201 -14.26 17.90 -10.61
N GLU A 202 -14.71 19.01 -11.19
CA GLU A 202 -15.94 19.69 -10.80
C GLU A 202 -17.22 18.94 -11.23
N ASP A 203 -17.16 18.19 -12.34
CA ASP A 203 -18.24 17.33 -12.81
C ASP A 203 -18.32 16.01 -12.04
N LEU A 204 -17.18 15.57 -11.52
CA LEU A 204 -16.96 14.27 -10.87
C LEU A 204 -16.79 14.42 -9.36
N ALA A 205 -17.55 15.33 -8.75
CA ALA A 205 -17.54 15.54 -7.31
C ALA A 205 -18.65 14.74 -6.61
N ALA A 206 -18.40 14.29 -5.38
CA ALA A 206 -19.34 13.48 -4.60
C ALA A 206 -20.68 14.21 -4.33
N ASP A 207 -20.65 15.53 -4.23
CA ASP A 207 -21.82 16.40 -4.07
C ASP A 207 -22.64 16.56 -5.37
N ARG A 208 -22.08 16.15 -6.52
CA ARG A 208 -22.79 16.11 -7.83
C ARG A 208 -23.54 14.81 -8.07
N LEU A 209 -23.46 13.85 -7.15
CA LEU A 209 -24.20 12.61 -7.28
C LEU A 209 -25.71 12.84 -7.24
N PRO A 210 -26.49 12.11 -8.06
CA PRO A 210 -27.93 12.16 -8.01
C PRO A 210 -28.44 11.84 -6.60
N PRO A 211 -29.40 12.60 -6.08
CA PRO A 211 -29.98 12.32 -4.77
C PRO A 211 -30.59 10.91 -4.77
N GLY A 212 -30.32 10.15 -3.71
CA GLY A 212 -30.78 8.75 -3.58
C GLY A 212 -29.98 7.73 -4.40
N LEU A 213 -28.91 8.13 -5.09
CA LEU A 213 -27.99 7.19 -5.73
C LEU A 213 -27.26 6.35 -4.67
N ILE A 214 -26.88 6.99 -3.57
CA ILE A 214 -26.30 6.34 -2.40
C ILE A 214 -27.39 6.22 -1.34
N GLN A 215 -27.87 5.01 -1.12
CA GLN A 215 -28.91 4.71 -0.12
C GLN A 215 -28.31 4.15 1.18
N GLN A 216 -26.99 3.98 1.21
CA GLN A 216 -26.30 3.47 2.37
C GLN A 216 -25.99 4.59 3.36
N GLU A 217 -26.54 4.44 4.57
CA GLU A 217 -26.24 5.33 5.68
C GLU A 217 -24.81 5.15 6.21
N GLY A 218 -24.16 6.26 6.55
CA GLY A 218 -22.87 6.29 7.24
C GLY A 218 -21.64 6.27 6.32
N LEU A 219 -21.83 6.46 5.02
CA LEU A 219 -20.74 6.74 4.08
C LEU A 219 -20.44 8.24 4.08
N SER A 220 -19.16 8.60 4.15
CA SER A 220 -18.73 9.99 4.01
C SER A 220 -18.50 10.35 2.56
N ASP A 221 -18.71 11.62 2.22
CA ASP A 221 -18.45 12.18 0.89
C ASP A 221 -17.01 11.94 0.44
N THR A 222 -16.06 11.89 1.37
CA THR A 222 -14.65 11.55 1.07
C THR A 222 -14.48 10.12 0.53
N VAL A 223 -15.21 9.15 1.07
CA VAL A 223 -15.15 7.75 0.59
C VAL A 223 -15.78 7.63 -0.79
N ILE A 224 -16.85 8.39 -1.01
CA ILE A 224 -17.56 8.45 -2.28
C ILE A 224 -16.69 9.12 -3.35
N GLN A 225 -16.07 10.24 -3.02
CA GLN A 225 -15.12 10.93 -3.90
C GLN A 225 -13.98 10.02 -4.29
N TYR A 226 -13.39 9.32 -3.32
CA TYR A 226 -12.33 8.36 -3.59
C TYR A 226 -12.76 7.27 -4.59
N LEU A 227 -13.98 6.73 -4.48
CA LEU A 227 -14.50 5.77 -5.44
C LEU A 227 -14.63 6.39 -6.84
N ILE A 228 -15.20 7.60 -6.92
CA ILE A 228 -15.34 8.33 -8.20
C ILE A 228 -13.96 8.54 -8.83
N ASP A 229 -12.96 8.98 -8.06
CA ASP A 229 -11.60 9.22 -8.55
C ASP A 229 -10.96 7.94 -9.11
N GLN A 230 -11.11 6.81 -8.40
CA GLN A 230 -10.58 5.51 -8.84
C GLN A 230 -11.25 5.02 -10.14
N ILE A 231 -12.56 5.20 -10.28
CA ILE A 231 -13.30 4.83 -11.49
C ILE A 231 -12.93 5.78 -12.65
N SER A 232 -12.78 7.07 -12.34
CA SER A 232 -12.44 8.11 -13.31
C SER A 232 -11.06 7.88 -13.93
N LEU A 233 -10.07 7.55 -13.09
CA LEU A 233 -8.73 7.17 -13.53
C LEU A 233 -8.80 6.04 -14.57
N ARG A 234 -9.62 5.01 -14.32
CA ARG A 234 -9.81 3.88 -15.24
C ARG A 234 -10.49 4.28 -16.55
N CYS A 235 -11.46 5.17 -16.50
CA CYS A 235 -12.11 5.66 -17.71
C CYS A 235 -11.14 6.48 -18.58
N GLN A 236 -10.29 7.33 -17.98
CA GLN A 236 -9.28 8.11 -18.72
C GLN A 236 -8.24 7.21 -19.42
N GLU A 237 -7.78 6.16 -18.73
CA GLU A 237 -6.88 5.15 -19.32
C GLU A 237 -7.50 4.47 -20.54
N SER A 238 -8.82 4.24 -20.53
CA SER A 238 -9.53 3.59 -21.65
C SER A 238 -9.82 4.51 -22.85
N ILE A 239 -9.88 5.82 -22.63
CA ILE A 239 -10.17 6.82 -23.68
C ILE A 239 -8.88 7.31 -24.34
N THR A 240 -7.73 7.15 -23.69
CA THR A 240 -6.44 7.48 -24.30
C THR A 240 -6.15 6.49 -25.43
N PRO A 241 -6.16 6.90 -26.71
CA PRO A 241 -5.81 5.99 -27.78
C PRO A 241 -4.33 5.66 -27.63
N SER A 242 -4.00 4.37 -27.54
CA SER A 242 -2.65 3.88 -27.82
C SER A 242 -2.24 4.44 -29.17
N ARG A 243 -1.34 5.44 -29.21
CA ARG A 243 -0.85 6.01 -30.47
C ARG A 243 -0.30 4.86 -31.33
N PRO A 244 -0.88 4.54 -32.49
CA PRO A 244 -0.23 3.66 -33.45
C PRO A 244 0.72 4.53 -34.26
N GLY A 245 2.02 4.50 -33.94
CA GLY A 245 2.95 5.39 -34.63
C GLY A 245 4.40 5.27 -34.20
N GLU A 246 5.02 4.11 -34.43
CA GLU A 246 6.44 4.02 -34.79
C GLU A 246 6.58 2.97 -35.90
N ARG A 247 6.17 3.36 -37.12
CA ARG A 247 6.73 2.85 -38.37
C ARG A 247 7.27 4.04 -39.16
N HIS A 248 8.48 3.82 -39.69
CA HIS A 248 9.35 4.67 -40.51
C HIS A 248 10.19 5.71 -39.76
N GLY A 249 11.51 5.79 -39.95
CA GLY A 249 12.39 5.11 -40.91
C GLY A 249 13.85 5.54 -40.74
N GLY A 250 14.75 4.83 -41.43
CA GLY A 250 16.19 5.04 -41.47
C GLY A 250 16.91 3.74 -41.72
#